data_AF-A0A4Y8VIT8-F1
#
_entry.id   AF-A0A4Y8VIT8-F1
#
_cell.length_a   1.000
_cell.length_b   1.000
_cell.length_c   1.000
_cell.angle_alpha   90.00
_cell.angle_beta   90.00
_cell.angle_gamma   90.00
#
_symmetry.space_group_name_H-M   'P 1'
#
loop_
_entity.id
_entity.type
_entity.pdbx_description
1 polymer ?
#
loop_
_entity_poly.entity_id
_entity_poly.type
_entity_poly.pdbx_seq_one_letter_code
_entity_poly.pdbx_strand_id
1 'polypeptide(L)'
;MEANIDATLFITETRFDRQILLLSKLSNQTRLELVIWLYPESRVDNVIGYRVNSPTSVNAIPVTTYAGHIAGRCTQRLPITDDLIRAIALNEVDFIDECDSLCVYHPSQAEWVASVISHEGVILIKDGSLLVGLEVLDFKVTPHAPSWW
;
A
#
# COMPACT_ATOMS: atom_id res chain seq x y z
N MET A 1 25.05 17.17 -13.63
CA MET A 1 23.64 16.78 -13.85
C MET A 1 23.57 15.31 -13.47
N GLU A 2 23.49 15.06 -12.18
CA GLU A 2 23.50 13.71 -11.62
C GLU A 2 22.09 13.14 -11.70
N ALA A 3 21.99 11.86 -12.08
CA ALA A 3 20.74 11.16 -12.21
C ALA A 3 20.00 11.17 -10.87
N ASN A 4 18.79 11.75 -10.85
CA ASN A 4 17.83 11.48 -9.78
C ASN A 4 17.51 9.99 -9.87
N ILE A 5 18.12 9.20 -9.00
CA ILE A 5 17.60 7.87 -8.71
C ILE A 5 16.34 8.13 -7.90
N ASP A 6 15.17 7.82 -8.46
CA ASP A 6 13.91 7.70 -7.73
C ASP A 6 14.07 6.56 -6.70
N ALA A 7 14.80 6.85 -5.62
CA ALA A 7 15.15 5.88 -4.61
C ALA A 7 13.88 5.55 -3.82
N THR A 8 13.47 4.28 -3.88
CA THR A 8 12.43 3.79 -2.97
C THR A 8 12.94 3.90 -1.54
N LEU A 9 12.15 4.54 -0.70
CA LEU A 9 12.40 4.69 0.73
C LEU A 9 11.60 3.64 1.48
N PHE A 10 12.18 3.14 2.57
CA PHE A 10 11.65 2.06 3.38
C PHE A 10 11.35 2.59 4.79
N ILE A 11 10.22 2.18 5.33
CA ILE A 11 9.86 2.37 6.73
C ILE A 11 9.58 1.00 7.32
N THR A 12 10.31 0.66 8.38
CA THR A 12 10.01 -0.53 9.17
C THR A 12 8.97 -0.17 10.24
N GLU A 13 7.79 -0.74 10.12
CA GLU A 13 6.70 -0.58 11.05
C GLU A 13 5.88 -1.88 11.09
N THR A 14 5.90 -2.59 12.22
CA THR A 14 5.17 -3.86 12.36
C THR A 14 3.78 -3.67 12.96
N ARG A 15 3.48 -2.51 13.54
CA ARG A 15 2.18 -2.28 14.15
C ARG A 15 1.18 -1.81 13.12
N PHE A 16 0.11 -2.58 12.94
CA PHE A 16 -0.94 -2.29 11.96
C PHE A 16 -1.57 -0.91 12.17
N ASP A 17 -1.90 -0.54 13.40
CA ASP A 17 -2.47 0.77 13.73
C ASP A 17 -1.59 1.94 13.24
N ARG A 18 -0.26 1.80 13.34
CA ARG A 18 0.71 2.77 12.83
C ARG A 18 0.83 2.72 11.31
N GLN A 19 0.82 1.54 10.70
CA GLN A 19 0.79 1.41 9.24
C GLN A 19 -0.44 2.12 8.64
N ILE A 20 -1.63 1.98 9.25
CA ILE A 20 -2.85 2.66 8.79
C ILE A 20 -2.79 4.16 9.07
N LEU A 21 -2.16 4.60 10.15
CA LEU A 21 -1.94 6.03 10.43
C LEU A 21 -1.18 6.73 9.30
N LEU A 22 -0.26 6.04 8.62
CA LEU A 22 0.40 6.57 7.43
C LEU A 22 -0.60 6.85 6.31
N LEU A 23 -1.48 5.88 5.99
CA LEU A 23 -2.51 6.07 4.96
C LEU A 23 -3.41 7.26 5.28
N SER A 24 -3.73 7.48 6.55
CA SER A 24 -4.46 8.67 7.02
C SER A 24 -3.73 9.99 6.79
N LYS A 25 -2.40 10.00 6.75
CA LYS A 25 -1.66 11.22 6.36
C LYS A 25 -1.67 11.42 4.85
N LEU A 26 -1.50 10.34 4.09
CA LEU A 26 -1.52 10.41 2.63
C LEU A 26 -2.87 10.88 2.09
N SER A 27 -4.00 10.51 2.73
CA SER A 27 -5.33 10.97 2.35
C SER A 27 -5.49 12.49 2.36
N ASN A 28 -4.71 13.18 3.20
CA ASN A 28 -4.79 14.62 3.39
C ASN A 28 -3.94 15.42 2.38
N GLN A 29 -3.13 14.76 1.54
CA GLN A 29 -2.04 15.43 0.83
C GLN A 29 -2.17 15.53 -0.68
N THR A 30 -3.07 14.80 -1.34
CA THR A 30 -3.38 14.89 -2.78
C THR A 30 -4.61 14.02 -3.07
N ARG A 31 -5.20 14.12 -4.27
CA ARG A 31 -6.16 13.11 -4.77
C ARG A 31 -5.42 11.81 -5.05
N LEU A 32 -5.15 11.00 -4.03
CA LEU A 32 -4.57 9.67 -4.16
C LEU A 32 -5.67 8.60 -4.17
N GLU A 33 -5.35 7.45 -4.75
CA GLU A 33 -6.22 6.28 -4.81
C GLU A 33 -5.52 5.08 -4.15
N LEU A 34 -6.29 4.22 -3.50
CA LEU A 34 -5.85 2.97 -2.91
C LEU A 34 -6.33 1.79 -3.74
N VAL A 35 -5.45 0.80 -3.93
CA VAL A 35 -5.83 -0.56 -4.34
C VAL A 35 -5.39 -1.51 -3.24
N ILE A 36 -6.33 -2.34 -2.78
CA ILE A 36 -6.05 -3.41 -1.84
C ILE A 36 -5.73 -4.67 -2.66
N TRP A 37 -4.51 -5.15 -2.52
CA TRP A 37 -4.03 -6.38 -3.16
C TRP A 37 -4.16 -7.55 -2.21
N LEU A 38 -4.66 -8.67 -2.73
CA LEU A 38 -4.83 -9.90 -1.97
C LEU A 38 -3.63 -10.80 -2.18
N TYR A 39 -3.46 -11.76 -1.27
CA TYR A 39 -2.59 -12.91 -1.55
C TYR A 39 -3.11 -13.70 -2.76
N PRO A 40 -2.23 -14.29 -3.60
CA PRO A 40 -2.65 -15.11 -4.74
C PRO A 40 -3.58 -16.27 -4.39
N GLU A 41 -3.41 -16.85 -3.21
CA GLU A 41 -4.20 -17.96 -2.68
C GLU A 41 -5.54 -17.53 -2.08
N SER A 42 -5.73 -16.24 -1.82
CA SER A 42 -6.96 -15.72 -1.23
C SER A 42 -8.16 -15.99 -2.13
N ARG A 43 -9.26 -16.43 -1.52
CA ARG A 43 -10.49 -16.84 -2.22
C ARG A 43 -11.66 -15.91 -1.94
N VAL A 44 -11.46 -14.86 -1.15
CA VAL A 44 -12.53 -13.92 -0.87
C VAL A 44 -12.94 -13.18 -2.15
N ASP A 45 -14.23 -12.94 -2.31
CA ASP A 45 -14.77 -12.18 -3.45
C ASP A 45 -15.04 -10.72 -3.10
N ASN A 46 -14.90 -10.36 -1.83
CA ASN A 46 -14.96 -9.00 -1.34
C ASN A 46 -13.95 -8.76 -0.22
N VAL A 47 -13.54 -7.50 -0.08
CA VAL A 47 -12.76 -7.00 1.07
C VAL A 47 -13.41 -5.69 1.49
N ILE A 48 -13.80 -5.58 2.77
CA ILE A 48 -14.49 -4.42 3.37
C ILE A 48 -15.65 -3.86 2.51
N GLY A 49 -16.41 -4.76 1.88
CA GLY A 49 -17.57 -4.40 1.05
C GLY A 49 -17.25 -4.07 -0.42
N TYR A 50 -15.98 -4.04 -0.83
CA TYR A 50 -15.58 -3.87 -2.23
C TYR A 50 -15.31 -5.21 -2.90
N ARG A 51 -15.80 -5.37 -4.13
CA ARG A 51 -15.51 -6.56 -4.94
C ARG A 51 -14.04 -6.61 -5.34
N VAL A 52 -13.51 -7.82 -5.36
CA VAL A 52 -12.16 -8.08 -5.87
C VAL A 52 -12.21 -8.57 -7.32
N ASN A 53 -11.35 -7.97 -8.13
CA ASN A 53 -11.27 -8.13 -9.56
C ASN A 53 -9.98 -8.87 -9.95
N SER A 54 -9.90 -9.25 -11.22
CA SER A 54 -8.66 -9.76 -11.78
C SER A 54 -7.58 -8.66 -11.79
N PRO A 55 -6.31 -8.97 -11.49
CA PRO A 55 -5.22 -7.99 -11.49
C PRO A 55 -5.07 -7.23 -12.81
N THR A 56 -5.44 -7.84 -13.94
CA THR A 56 -5.33 -7.24 -15.28
C THR A 56 -6.50 -6.32 -15.64
N SER A 57 -7.56 -6.32 -14.85
CA SER A 57 -8.76 -5.49 -15.09
C SER A 57 -8.69 -4.13 -14.41
N VAL A 58 -7.70 -3.92 -13.54
CA VAL A 58 -7.45 -2.67 -12.85
C VAL A 58 -6.18 -2.07 -13.43
N ASN A 59 -6.20 -0.79 -13.79
CA ASN A 59 -5.00 -0.08 -14.25
C ASN A 59 -4.05 0.15 -13.07
N ALA A 60 -3.46 -0.89 -12.48
CA ALA A 60 -2.60 -0.82 -11.29
C ALA A 60 -1.58 -1.97 -11.32
N ILE A 61 -0.32 -1.64 -11.04
CA ILE A 61 0.77 -2.61 -10.92
C ILE A 61 0.93 -2.96 -9.43
N PRO A 62 0.99 -4.25 -9.06
CA PRO A 62 1.19 -4.66 -7.68
C PRO A 62 2.60 -4.31 -7.20
N VAL A 63 2.77 -4.18 -5.89
CA VAL A 63 4.09 -4.03 -5.27
C VAL A 63 4.84 -5.35 -5.20
N THR A 64 4.13 -6.44 -4.92
CA THR A 64 4.66 -7.79 -4.83
C THR A 64 4.42 -8.55 -6.13
N THR A 65 5.31 -9.50 -6.44
CA THR A 65 5.09 -10.46 -7.52
C THR A 65 5.61 -11.81 -7.03
N TYR A 66 4.73 -12.80 -6.97
CA TYR A 66 5.06 -14.11 -6.45
C TYR A 66 5.72 -14.99 -7.52
N ALA A 67 6.27 -16.13 -7.07
CA ALA A 67 6.87 -17.12 -7.95
C ALA A 67 5.93 -17.46 -9.12
N GLY A 68 6.47 -17.47 -10.34
CA GLY A 68 5.69 -17.66 -11.56
C GLY A 68 5.00 -16.40 -12.09
N HIS A 69 5.38 -15.21 -11.61
CA HIS A 69 4.82 -13.91 -12.03
C HIS A 69 3.32 -13.77 -11.76
N ILE A 70 2.86 -14.39 -10.67
CA ILE A 70 1.46 -14.33 -10.26
C ILE A 70 1.26 -13.09 -9.40
N ALA A 71 0.28 -12.28 -9.79
CA ALA A 71 -0.27 -11.20 -8.99
C ALA A 71 -1.58 -11.64 -8.36
N GLY A 72 -1.82 -11.25 -7.11
CA GLY A 72 -3.09 -11.49 -6.45
C GLY A 72 -4.24 -10.71 -7.10
N ARG A 73 -5.47 -11.12 -6.77
CA ARG A 73 -6.67 -10.33 -7.07
C ARG A 73 -6.63 -9.02 -6.30
N CYS A 74 -7.37 -8.02 -6.74
CA CYS A 74 -7.35 -6.72 -6.08
C CYS A 74 -8.69 -5.99 -6.17
N THR A 75 -8.92 -5.03 -5.27
CA THR A 75 -10.07 -4.14 -5.38
C THR A 75 -9.96 -3.25 -6.63
N GLN A 76 -11.05 -2.59 -6.99
CA GLN A 76 -10.96 -1.41 -7.85
C GLN A 76 -10.13 -0.30 -7.18
N ARG A 77 -9.80 0.76 -7.92
CA ARG A 77 -9.19 1.98 -7.36
C ARG A 77 -10.20 2.69 -6.46
N LEU A 78 -9.84 2.87 -5.20
CA LEU A 78 -10.68 3.47 -4.18
C LEU A 78 -10.15 4.86 -3.82
N PRO A 79 -10.99 5.90 -3.71
CA PRO A 79 -10.55 7.16 -3.14
C PRO A 79 -10.16 6.94 -1.67
N ILE A 80 -9.02 7.49 -1.25
CA ILE A 80 -8.57 7.40 0.15
C ILE A 80 -9.41 8.36 0.99
N THR A 81 -10.38 7.82 1.73
CA THR A 81 -11.31 8.56 2.59
C THR A 81 -11.16 8.11 4.04
N ASP A 82 -11.58 8.96 4.99
CA ASP A 82 -11.56 8.62 6.41
C ASP A 82 -12.42 7.38 6.72
N ASP A 83 -13.52 7.19 6.00
CA ASP A 83 -14.38 6.00 6.16
C ASP A 83 -13.68 4.74 5.66
N LEU A 84 -12.97 4.81 4.53
CA LEU A 84 -12.17 3.69 4.01
C LEU A 84 -11.07 3.32 5.01
N ILE A 85 -10.33 4.31 5.50
CA ILE A 85 -9.26 4.12 6.48
C ILE A 85 -9.82 3.47 7.76
N ARG A 86 -10.94 3.99 8.27
CA ARG A 86 -11.62 3.43 9.44
C ARG A 86 -12.06 1.99 9.19
N ALA A 87 -12.62 1.68 8.02
CA ALA A 87 -13.01 0.33 7.66
C ALA A 87 -11.79 -0.61 7.65
N ILE A 88 -10.66 -0.19 7.11
CA ILE A 88 -9.41 -0.97 7.14
C ILE A 88 -8.95 -1.20 8.59
N ALA A 89 -8.89 -0.14 9.39
CA ALA A 89 -8.45 -0.20 10.79
C ALA A 89 -9.30 -1.13 11.66
N LEU A 90 -10.60 -1.25 11.39
CA LEU A 90 -11.53 -2.09 12.15
C LEU A 90 -11.51 -3.58 11.75
N ASN A 91 -10.86 -3.93 10.63
CA ASN A 91 -10.85 -5.30 10.10
C ASN A 91 -9.42 -5.86 9.99
N GLU A 92 -8.55 -5.53 10.95
CA GLU A 92 -7.12 -5.93 10.95
C GLU A 92 -6.89 -7.42 10.66
N VAL A 93 -7.64 -8.31 11.32
CA VAL A 93 -7.48 -9.77 11.15
C VAL A 93 -7.73 -10.20 9.71
N ASP A 94 -8.86 -9.76 9.13
CA ASP A 94 -9.20 -10.08 7.74
C ASP A 94 -8.16 -9.52 6.76
N PHE A 95 -7.58 -8.35 7.07
CA PHE A 95 -6.49 -7.78 6.26
C PHE A 95 -5.22 -8.60 6.35
N ILE A 96 -4.82 -9.02 7.54
CA ILE A 96 -3.60 -9.81 7.74
C ILE A 96 -3.74 -11.18 7.06
N ASP A 97 -4.92 -11.79 7.09
CA ASP A 97 -5.13 -13.14 6.56
C ASP A 97 -5.32 -13.16 5.03
N GLU A 98 -5.92 -12.12 4.45
CA GLU A 98 -6.32 -12.14 3.03
C GLU A 98 -5.57 -11.14 2.15
N CYS A 99 -5.00 -10.07 2.73
CA CYS A 99 -4.43 -8.95 1.99
C CYS A 99 -2.90 -8.94 2.03
N ASP A 100 -2.29 -8.95 0.85
CA ASP A 100 -0.85 -8.80 0.68
C ASP A 100 -0.40 -7.37 1.01
N SER A 101 -1.05 -6.38 0.37
CA SER A 101 -0.60 -5.00 0.43
C SER A 101 -1.68 -3.95 0.18
N LEU A 102 -1.45 -2.76 0.74
CA LEU A 102 -2.26 -1.56 0.55
C LEU A 102 -1.45 -0.60 -0.32
N CYS A 103 -1.66 -0.63 -1.63
CA CYS A 103 -0.89 0.18 -2.57
C CYS A 103 -1.61 1.49 -2.89
N VAL A 104 -0.87 2.59 -2.87
CA VAL A 104 -1.33 3.94 -3.15
C VAL A 104 -0.82 4.38 -4.53
N TYR A 105 -1.68 5.05 -5.28
CA TYR A 105 -1.44 5.46 -6.65
C TYR A 105 -1.88 6.91 -6.86
N HIS A 106 -1.21 7.60 -7.79
CA HIS A 106 -1.79 8.79 -8.40
C HIS A 106 -2.95 8.38 -9.34
N PRO A 107 -3.95 9.26 -9.55
CA PRO A 107 -5.06 8.98 -10.46
C PRO A 107 -4.57 8.69 -11.87
N SER A 108 -5.14 7.67 -12.51
CA SER A 108 -4.79 7.21 -13.86
C SER A 108 -3.37 6.65 -14.05
N GLN A 109 -2.50 6.69 -13.04
CA GLN A 109 -1.15 6.15 -13.13
C GLN A 109 -1.11 4.71 -12.60
N ALA A 110 -0.63 3.77 -13.41
CA ALA A 110 -0.56 2.36 -13.05
C ALA A 110 0.50 2.06 -11.97
N GLU A 111 1.53 2.90 -11.86
CA GLU A 111 2.61 2.71 -10.91
C GLU A 111 2.26 3.25 -9.52
N TRP A 112 2.58 2.47 -8.50
CA TRP A 112 2.36 2.85 -7.10
C TRP A 112 3.38 3.89 -6.64
N VAL A 113 2.97 4.73 -5.71
CA VAL A 113 3.81 5.79 -5.11
C VAL A 113 4.09 5.56 -3.63
N ALA A 114 3.23 4.79 -2.97
CA ALA A 114 3.45 4.26 -1.63
C ALA A 114 2.78 2.89 -1.49
N SER A 115 3.26 2.04 -0.59
CA SER A 115 2.61 0.77 -0.29
C SER A 115 2.87 0.33 1.13
N VAL A 116 1.84 -0.14 1.82
CA VAL A 116 1.98 -0.89 3.08
C VAL A 116 1.98 -2.38 2.76
N ILE A 117 2.99 -3.11 3.22
CA ILE A 117 3.11 -4.57 3.12
C ILE A 117 3.05 -5.11 4.55
N SER A 118 1.84 -5.32 5.05
CA SER A 118 1.60 -5.47 6.50
C SER A 118 2.33 -6.67 7.10
N HIS A 119 2.32 -7.82 6.42
CA HIS A 119 2.97 -9.05 6.87
C HIS A 119 4.50 -8.97 6.94
N GLU A 120 5.12 -8.11 6.13
CA GLU A 120 6.56 -7.85 6.18
C GLU A 120 6.94 -6.79 7.22
N GLY A 121 5.95 -6.04 7.73
CA GLY A 121 6.20 -4.88 8.57
C GLY A 121 6.95 -3.76 7.81
N VAL A 122 6.71 -3.65 6.50
CA VAL A 122 7.41 -2.71 5.62
C VAL A 122 6.42 -1.79 4.93
N ILE A 123 6.77 -0.51 4.88
CA ILE A 123 6.11 0.47 4.03
C ILE A 123 7.14 0.99 3.03
N LEU A 124 6.76 1.02 1.76
CA LEU A 124 7.55 1.58 0.66
C LEU A 124 7.02 2.95 0.27
N ILE A 125 7.92 3.89 -0.01
CA ILE A 125 7.60 5.22 -0.55
C ILE A 125 8.49 5.46 -1.76
N LYS A 126 7.90 5.61 -2.95
CA LYS A 126 8.62 5.98 -4.18
C LYS A 126 8.61 7.48 -4.43
N ASP A 127 7.50 8.13 -4.11
CA ASP A 127 7.37 9.58 -4.26
C ASP A 127 7.75 10.26 -2.95
N GLY A 128 8.99 10.76 -2.87
CA GLY A 128 9.51 11.43 -1.68
C GLY A 128 8.72 12.69 -1.28
N SER A 129 7.92 13.27 -2.17
CA SER A 129 7.04 14.39 -1.83
C SER A 129 5.94 13.98 -0.83
N LEU A 130 5.59 12.69 -0.78
CA LEU A 130 4.65 12.12 0.18
C LEU A 130 5.21 12.06 1.60
N LEU A 131 6.52 12.28 1.78
CA LEU A 131 7.13 12.35 3.12
C LEU A 131 6.95 13.69 3.82
N VAL A 132 6.54 14.74 3.08
CA VAL A 132 6.35 16.08 3.65
C VAL A 132 5.30 15.98 4.76
N GLY A 133 5.66 16.30 6.00
CA GLY A 133 4.73 16.21 7.13
C GLY A 133 4.56 14.81 7.74
N LEU A 134 5.33 13.81 7.31
CA LEU A 134 5.48 12.54 8.04
C LEU A 134 6.52 12.60 9.16
N GLU A 135 7.36 13.64 9.18
CA GLU A 135 8.38 13.87 10.22
C GLU A 135 7.79 13.90 11.64
N VAL A 136 6.52 14.30 11.77
CA VAL A 136 5.79 14.31 13.06
C VAL A 136 5.32 12.93 13.54
N LEU A 137 5.42 11.89 12.72
CA LEU A 137 4.95 10.54 13.06
C LEU A 137 6.01 9.62 13.67
N ASP A 138 7.25 10.08 13.80
CA ASP A 138 8.38 9.31 14.35
C ASP A 138 8.63 8.00 13.58
N PHE A 139 8.38 8.00 12.27
CA PHE A 139 8.74 6.87 11.41
C PHE A 139 10.23 6.89 11.08
N LYS A 140 10.86 5.72 11.16
CA LYS A 140 12.25 5.53 10.74
C LYS A 140 12.30 5.28 9.25
N VAL A 141 12.56 6.33 8.48
CA VAL A 141 12.74 6.26 7.03
C VAL A 141 14.21 5.94 6.71
N THR A 142 14.44 4.98 5.81
CA THR A 142 15.78 4.59 5.34
C THR A 142 15.77 4.38 3.82
N PRO A 143 16.85 4.70 3.10
CA PRO A 143 16.99 4.36 1.67
C PRO A 143 17.38 2.90 1.44
N HIS A 144 17.62 2.14 2.51
CA HIS A 144 18.02 0.73 2.44
C HIS A 144 16.86 -0.16 2.88
N ALA A 145 16.57 -1.18 2.07
CA ALA A 145 15.68 -2.27 2.42
C ALA A 145 16.10 -2.92 3.75
N PRO A 146 15.14 -3.36 4.59
CA PRO A 146 15.46 -4.18 5.76
C PRO A 146 16.18 -5.48 5.35
N SER A 147 17.12 -5.96 6.15
CA SER A 147 17.94 -7.12 5.79
C SER A 147 17.19 -8.45 5.73
N TRP A 148 15.96 -8.49 6.24
CA TRP A 148 15.10 -9.67 6.26
C TRP A 148 14.07 -9.68 5.13
N TRP A 149 13.99 -8.60 4.36
CA TRP A 149 13.06 -8.43 3.23
C TRP A 149 13.71 -8.88 1.92
#